data_AF-W2WE83-F1
#
_entry.id   AF-W2WE83-F1
#
_cell.length_a   1.000
_cell.length_b   1.000
_cell.length_c   1.000
_cell.angle_alpha   90.00
_cell.angle_beta   90.00
_cell.angle_gamma   90.00
#
_symmetry.space_group_name_H-M   'P 1'
#
loop_
_entity.id
_entity.type
_entity.pdbx_description
1 polymer ?
#
loop_
_entity_poly.entity_id
_entity_poly.type
_entity_poly.pdbx_seq_one_letter_code
_entity_poly.pdbx_strand_id
1 'polypeptide(L)' 'MTRIVIIGGGAAGINAAQALAKNLTEADDTEVIVLEKNSYFYHV' A
#
# COMPACT_ATOMS: atom_id res chain seq x y z
N MET A 1 -2.64 7.13 15.47
CA MET A 1 -1.80 7.29 14.27
C MET A 1 -0.92 6.07 14.10
N THR A 2 -1.36 5.12 13.28
CA THR A 2 -0.55 3.97 12.87
C THR A 2 0.01 4.22 11.48
N ARG A 3 1.29 3.92 11.26
CA ARG A 3 1.91 4.05 9.93
C ARG A 3 2.32 2.69 9.40
N ILE A 4 1.77 2.33 8.25
CA ILE A 4 2.08 1.09 7.54
C ILE A 4 2.96 1.47 6.35
N VAL A 5 4.20 0.98 6.33
CA VAL A 5 5.12 1.18 5.22
C VAL A 5 5.29 -0.15 4.47
N ILE A 6 4.89 -0.17 3.21
CA ILE A 6 5.02 -1.31 2.30
C ILE A 6 6.26 -1.08 1.44
N ILE A 7 7.25 -1.98 1.54
CA ILE A 7 8.48 -1.93 0.72
C ILE A 7 8.34 -2.92 -0.44
N GLY A 8 8.27 -2.38 -1.65
CA GLY A 8 8.08 -3.11 -2.90
C GLY A 8 6.64 -3.02 -3.42
N GLY A 9 6.47 -2.48 -4.62
CA GLY A 9 5.22 -2.32 -5.35
C GLY A 9 4.95 -3.42 -6.38
N GLY A 10 5.47 -4.63 -6.17
CA GLY A 10 5.09 -5.81 -6.96
C GLY A 10 3.66 -6.28 -6.64
N ALA A 11 3.24 -7.41 -7.24
CA ALA A 11 1.88 -7.94 -7.09
C ALA A 11 1.41 -8.03 -5.62
N ALA A 12 2.26 -8.52 -4.72
CA ALA A 12 1.92 -8.64 -3.30
C ALA A 12 1.75 -7.26 -2.63
N GLY A 13 2.68 -6.33 -2.85
CA GLY A 13 2.65 -5.01 -2.22
C GLY A 13 1.47 -4.17 -2.67
N ILE A 14 1.17 -4.16 -3.97
CA ILE A 14 0.02 -3.42 -4.52
C ILE A 14 -1.30 -4.05 -4.08
N ASN A 15 -1.42 -5.38 -4.09
CA ASN A 15 -2.64 -6.04 -3.60
C ASN A 15 -2.88 -5.75 -2.10
N ALA A 16 -1.82 -5.77 -1.29
CA ALA A 16 -1.91 -5.40 0.12
C ALA A 16 -2.34 -3.93 0.30
N ALA A 17 -1.73 -3.00 -0.44
CA ALA A 17 -2.09 -1.59 -0.40
C ALA A 17 -3.55 -1.35 -0.82
N GLN A 18 -4.02 -2.02 -1.87
CA GLN A 18 -5.42 -1.95 -2.33
C GLN A 18 -6.39 -2.54 -1.31
N ALA A 19 -6.04 -3.68 -0.69
CA ALA A 19 -6.86 -4.28 0.36
C ALA A 19 -6.96 -3.34 1.57
N LEU A 20 -5.85 -2.72 1.99
CA LEU A 20 -5.85 -1.72 3.05
C LEU A 20 -6.71 -0.51 2.68
N ALA A 21 -6.53 0.04 1.47
CA ALA A 21 -7.32 1.18 1.00
C ALA A 21 -8.84 0.91 0.93
N LYS A 22 -9.25 -0.35 0.71
CA LYS A 22 -10.67 -0.75 0.71
C LYS A 22 -11.27 -0.89 2.11
N ASN A 23 -10.47 -1.28 3.09
CA ASN A 23 -10.96 -1.67 4.42
C ASN A 23 -10.72 -0.60 5.49
N LEU A 24 -9.72 0.26 5.31
CA LEU A 24 -9.45 1.38 6.21
C LEU A 24 -10.40 2.54 5.93
N THR A 25 -10.75 3.23 6.99
CA THR A 25 -11.55 4.45 7.02
C THR A 25 -10.76 5.58 7.67
N GLU A 26 -11.24 6.82 7.55
CA GLU A 26 -10.62 7.97 8.22
C GLU A 26 -10.58 7.80 9.76
N ALA A 27 -11.56 7.09 10.33
CA ALA A 27 -11.64 6.84 11.77
C ALA A 27 -10.50 5.95 12.30
N ASP A 28 -9.86 5.17 11.42
CA ASP A 28 -8.74 4.29 11.79
C ASP A 28 -7.42 5.05 12.00
N ASP A 29 -7.36 6.35 11.67
CA ASP A 29 -6.20 7.23 11.85
C ASP A 29 -4.89 6.53 11.42
N THR A 30 -4.92 5.95 10.22
CA THR A 30 -3.87 5.11 9.67
C THR A 30 -3.38 5.65 8.33
N GLU A 31 -2.06 5.80 8.22
CA GLU A 31 -1.40 6.19 6.97
C GLU A 31 -0.72 4.97 6.33
N VAL A 32 -0.93 4.80 5.03
CA VAL A 32 -0.31 3.72 4.24
C VAL A 32 0.62 4.35 3.21
N ILE A 33 1.90 3.99 3.27
CA ILE A 33 2.93 4.47 2.35
C ILE A 33 3.50 3.27 1.60
N VAL A 34 3.49 3.33 0.26
CA VAL A 34 4.14 2.33 -0.61
C VAL A 34 5.42 2.93 -1.17
N LEU A 35 6.54 2.25 -0.94
CA LEU A 35 7.83 2.58 -1.54
C LEU A 35 8.17 1.54 -2.60
N GLU A 36 8.17 1.96 -3.86
CA GLU A 36 8.58 1.15 -5.01
C GLU A 36 9.77 1.82 -5.69
N LYS A 37 10.70 1.01 -6.20
CA LYS A 37 11.90 1.49 -6.90
C LYS A 37 11.54 2.29 -8.15
N ASN A 38 10.46 1.91 -8.83
CA ASN A 38 10.01 2.54 -10.07
C ASN A 38 8.64 3.22 -9.87
N SER A 39 8.25 4.10 -10.80
CA SER A 39 6.91 4.71 -10.81
C SER A 39 5.81 3.79 -11.34
N TYR A 40 6.15 2.54 -11.65
CA TYR A 40 5.26 1.53 -12.22
C TYR A 40 5.65 0.16 -11.69
N PHE A 41 4.71 -0.77 -11.75
CA PHE A 41 4.99 -2.18 -11.54
C PHE A 41 4.74 -2.95 -12.84
N TYR A 42 5.55 -3.97 -13.08
CA TYR A 42 5.34 -4.87 -14.21
C TYR A 42 4.19 -5.81 -13.89
N HIS A 43 3.12 -5.72 -14.68
CA HIS A 43 2.03 -6.68 -14.67
C HIS A 43 2.28 -7.70 -15.79
N VAL A 44 2.46 -8.97 -15.42
CA VAL A 44 2.46 -10.11 -16.36
C VAL A 44 1.06 -10.69 -16.48
#